data_AF-A0AAD4D3L2-F1
#
_entry.id   AF-A0AAD4D3L2-F1
#
_cell.length_a   1.000
_cell.length_b   1.000
_cell.length_c   1.000
_cell.angle_alpha   90.00
_cell.angle_beta   90.00
_cell.angle_gamma   90.00
#
_symmetry.space_group_name_H-M   'P 1'
#
loop_
_entity.id
_entity.type
_entity.pdbx_description
1 polymer ?
#
loop_
_entity_poly.entity_id
_entity_poly.type
_entity_poly.pdbx_seq_one_letter_code
_entity_poly.pdbx_strand_id
1 'polypeptide(L)'
;MARRKALGEKTLTSGVEALTLVSRGDDSTGSSHSIKNRSVQERVFTEIKAMIARYEDKYGTNKMDPIPPRTRQSEDMDVILESFRKLREGLFATEARDLFSVEVYEQSLLYSLYAGNIPELTKALHHLVQEVHPSVYKISPDNKNNNNNNNNNNGSVNKSITSFAQIPSRRQTFLGLYILYHIAKPTRQSPTTVKLTEDKSLLQAVSHPKTETDELIASFLYLFQKPQLKSQQEQDGLNPDLQLALEYWTHLRQGNWIGRERLLGRDRALAGGLPISWEQRLMIKYSMGDSLGTARTMSVATMHKAYYSLPVSVAAQRVGLVEVGGGQVEEGMNQWWIEKLKSSYGLAQGVVVRDGQFMFKVKS
;
A
#
# COMPACT_ATOMS: atom_id res chain seq x y z
N MET A 1 22.71 -21.25 42.45
CA MET A 1 23.28 -20.66 41.21
C MET A 1 22.20 -19.95 40.38
N ALA A 2 21.61 -18.85 40.85
CA ALA A 2 20.48 -18.18 40.14
C ALA A 2 20.52 -16.63 40.18
N ARG A 3 21.67 -16.00 40.43
CA ARG A 3 21.78 -14.54 40.63
C ARG A 3 22.72 -13.78 39.69
N ARG A 4 23.26 -14.40 38.63
CA ARG A 4 24.22 -13.76 37.71
C ARG A 4 23.69 -13.35 36.34
N LYS A 5 22.39 -13.51 36.03
CA LYS A 5 21.82 -13.13 34.71
C LYS A 5 21.24 -11.72 34.60
N ALA A 6 21.09 -10.96 35.71
CA ALA A 6 20.36 -9.69 35.69
C ALA A 6 21.21 -8.42 35.43
N LEU A 7 22.54 -8.52 35.33
CA LEU A 7 23.41 -7.34 35.15
C LEU A 7 23.81 -7.03 33.69
N GLY A 8 23.46 -7.88 32.73
CA GLY A 8 23.87 -7.71 31.33
C GLY A 8 22.88 -6.95 30.44
N GLU A 9 21.65 -6.72 30.89
CA GLU A 9 20.57 -6.24 30.01
C GLU A 9 20.38 -4.72 30.04
N LYS A 10 20.88 -4.03 31.08
CA LYS A 10 20.69 -2.58 31.26
C LYS A 10 21.63 -1.67 30.45
N THR A 11 22.67 -2.20 29.81
CA THR A 11 23.66 -1.37 29.09
C THR A 11 23.38 -1.20 27.60
N LEU A 12 22.55 -2.05 26.99
CA LEU A 12 22.32 -2.02 25.54
C LEU A 12 21.21 -1.06 25.10
N THR A 13 20.16 -0.84 25.91
CA THR A 13 19.12 0.17 25.60
C THR A 13 19.64 1.60 25.76
N SER A 14 20.69 1.78 26.56
CA SER A 14 21.34 3.07 26.81
C SER A 14 21.90 3.70 25.53
N GLY A 15 22.36 2.92 24.54
CA GLY A 15 22.97 3.46 23.31
C GLY A 15 22.02 4.30 22.46
N VAL A 16 20.82 3.77 22.18
CA VAL A 16 19.81 4.45 21.35
C VAL A 16 19.10 5.57 22.12
N GLU A 17 18.96 5.43 23.45
CA GLU A 17 18.43 6.50 24.31
C GLU A 17 19.46 7.64 24.51
N ALA A 18 20.75 7.32 24.54
CA ALA A 18 21.85 8.29 24.65
C ALA A 18 22.13 9.06 23.35
N LEU A 19 21.56 8.61 22.22
CA LEU A 19 21.37 9.48 21.05
C LEU A 19 20.28 10.48 21.39
N THR A 20 20.70 11.45 22.21
CA THR A 20 19.93 12.63 22.54
C THR A 20 19.46 13.24 21.23
N LEU A 21 18.13 13.30 21.14
CA LEU A 21 17.31 14.00 20.15
C LEU A 21 18.11 15.12 19.51
N VAL A 22 18.30 15.05 18.18
CA VAL A 22 18.71 16.14 17.28
C VAL A 22 18.86 17.44 18.07
N SER A 23 20.03 17.63 18.69
CA SER A 23 20.21 18.71 19.65
C SER A 23 20.00 20.01 18.87
N ARG A 24 18.93 20.73 19.21
CA ARG A 24 18.51 21.97 18.54
C ARG A 24 19.49 23.14 18.74
N GLY A 25 20.62 22.91 19.40
CA GLY A 25 21.70 23.87 19.52
C GLY A 25 22.99 23.09 19.74
N ASP A 26 23.84 23.05 18.72
CA ASP A 26 25.13 23.75 18.74
C ASP A 26 25.87 23.33 17.45
N ASP A 27 25.72 24.12 16.38
CA ASP A 27 26.37 23.86 15.08
C ASP A 27 27.89 24.13 15.13
N SER A 28 28.45 24.44 16.31
CA SER A 28 29.78 25.05 16.41
C SER A 28 30.96 24.06 16.46
N THR A 29 30.78 22.77 16.74
CA THR A 29 31.88 21.79 16.66
C THR A 29 31.36 20.39 16.35
N GLY A 30 31.96 19.70 15.37
CA GLY A 30 31.54 18.39 14.89
C GLY A 30 31.50 17.32 15.99
N SER A 31 30.37 17.26 16.70
CA SER A 31 30.04 16.19 17.63
C SER A 31 30.16 14.86 16.90
N SER A 32 31.19 14.09 17.24
CA SER A 32 31.44 12.73 16.76
C SER A 32 30.27 11.78 17.03
N HIS A 33 29.33 12.19 17.91
CA HIS A 33 28.13 11.47 18.30
C HIS A 33 26.84 11.98 17.64
N SER A 34 26.93 12.96 16.74
CA SER A 34 25.76 13.46 16.03
C SER A 34 25.17 12.39 15.09
N ILE A 35 23.84 12.26 15.08
CA ILE A 35 23.12 11.39 14.14
C ILE A 35 23.29 11.80 12.66
N LYS A 36 23.84 12.99 12.40
CA LYS A 36 24.25 13.43 11.06
C LYS A 36 25.53 12.72 10.58
N ASN A 37 26.29 12.09 11.47
CA ASN A 37 27.49 11.35 11.09
C ASN A 37 27.13 9.96 10.57
N ARG A 38 27.61 9.63 9.37
CA ARG A 38 27.34 8.34 8.71
C ARG A 38 27.75 7.14 9.56
N SER A 39 28.90 7.19 10.21
CA SER A 39 29.36 6.08 11.08
C SER A 39 28.43 5.84 12.28
N VAL A 40 27.82 6.90 12.79
CA VAL A 40 26.81 6.82 13.86
C VAL A 40 25.51 6.22 13.31
N GLN A 41 25.05 6.67 12.13
CA GLN A 41 23.85 6.13 11.47
C GLN A 41 23.97 4.61 11.22
N GLU A 42 25.11 4.14 10.73
CA GLU A 42 25.38 2.70 10.49
C GLU A 42 25.40 1.89 11.79
N ARG A 43 25.99 2.45 12.85
CA ARG A 43 25.97 1.82 14.19
C ARG A 43 24.55 1.71 14.72
N VAL A 44 23.76 2.78 14.62
CA VAL A 44 22.34 2.79 15.02
C VAL A 44 21.55 1.76 14.25
N PHE A 45 21.74 1.67 12.93
CA PHE A 45 21.04 0.68 12.13
C PHE A 45 21.42 -0.75 12.53
N THR A 46 22.67 -0.98 12.89
CA THR A 46 23.14 -2.27 13.44
C THR A 46 22.46 -2.60 14.78
N GLU A 47 22.32 -1.61 15.67
CA GLU A 47 21.61 -1.76 16.94
C GLU A 47 20.12 -2.05 16.72
N ILE A 48 19.47 -1.38 15.77
CA ILE A 48 18.08 -1.64 15.38
C ILE A 48 17.92 -3.08 14.86
N LYS A 49 18.85 -3.56 14.01
CA LYS A 49 18.86 -4.95 13.54
C LYS A 49 18.98 -5.94 14.72
N ALA A 50 19.81 -5.62 15.73
CA ALA A 50 19.91 -6.44 16.93
C ALA A 50 18.62 -6.40 17.78
N MET A 51 17.93 -5.26 17.87
CA MET A 51 16.63 -5.15 18.53
C MET A 51 15.57 -5.99 17.83
N ILE A 52 15.53 -5.94 16.50
CA ILE A 52 14.65 -6.77 15.67
C ILE A 52 14.93 -8.26 15.92
N ALA A 53 16.19 -8.68 15.90
CA ALA A 53 16.55 -10.08 16.15
C ALA A 53 16.08 -10.55 17.54
N ARG A 54 16.26 -9.73 18.57
CA ARG A 54 15.75 -10.02 19.93
C ARG A 54 14.22 -10.07 19.98
N TYR A 55 13.56 -9.18 19.25
CA TYR A 55 12.11 -9.17 19.15
C TYR A 55 11.58 -10.44 18.49
N GLU A 56 12.17 -10.84 17.36
CA GLU A 56 11.80 -12.04 16.60
C GLU A 56 12.10 -13.33 17.38
N ASP A 57 13.20 -13.39 18.15
CA ASP A 57 13.51 -14.50 19.06
C ASP A 57 12.45 -14.64 20.18
N LYS A 58 12.00 -13.51 20.72
CA LYS A 58 11.06 -13.47 21.85
C LYS A 58 9.60 -13.74 21.46
N TYR A 59 9.16 -13.23 20.32
CA TYR A 59 7.75 -13.27 19.89
C TYR A 59 7.49 -14.17 18.67
N GLY A 60 8.55 -14.71 18.07
CA GLY A 60 8.49 -15.47 16.83
C GLY A 60 8.45 -14.59 15.58
N THR A 61 8.53 -15.26 14.43
CA THR A 61 8.57 -14.64 13.10
C THR A 61 7.23 -14.63 12.39
N ASN A 62 6.13 -14.99 13.06
CA ASN A 62 4.81 -15.02 12.44
C ASN A 62 4.29 -13.59 12.20
N LYS A 63 4.60 -13.04 11.03
CA LYS A 63 4.23 -11.67 10.62
C LYS A 63 2.80 -11.54 10.07
N MET A 64 2.02 -12.62 10.05
CA MET A 64 0.67 -12.64 9.48
C MET A 64 -0.37 -12.01 10.40
N ASP A 65 -0.17 -12.14 11.71
CA ASP A 65 -1.12 -11.66 12.70
C ASP A 65 -0.75 -10.25 13.13
N PRO A 66 -1.69 -9.28 13.06
CA PRO A 66 -1.42 -7.94 13.54
C PRO A 66 -1.11 -7.98 15.03
N ILE A 67 -0.13 -7.19 15.44
CA ILE A 67 0.28 -7.11 16.84
C ILE A 67 -0.91 -6.64 17.67
N PRO A 68 -1.32 -7.38 18.73
CA PRO A 68 -2.42 -6.94 19.57
C PRO A 68 -2.05 -5.63 20.29
N PRO A 69 -2.93 -4.62 20.29
CA PRO A 69 -2.63 -3.33 20.91
C PRO A 69 -2.46 -3.46 22.42
N ARG A 70 -1.64 -2.58 23.03
CA ARG A 70 -1.39 -2.52 24.48
C ARG A 70 -0.80 -3.80 25.08
N THR A 71 -0.08 -4.56 24.26
CA THR A 71 0.73 -5.70 24.73
C THR A 71 2.18 -5.29 24.85
N ARG A 72 2.95 -6.03 25.66
CA ARG A 72 4.42 -5.87 25.71
C ARG A 72 5.07 -6.04 24.33
N GLN A 73 4.48 -6.87 23.46
CA GLN A 73 4.91 -7.03 22.08
C GLN A 73 4.70 -5.74 21.27
N SER A 74 3.59 -5.03 21.47
CA SER A 74 3.37 -3.70 20.87
C SER A 74 4.40 -2.69 21.37
N GLU A 75 4.65 -2.65 22.68
CA GLU A 75 5.61 -1.73 23.28
C GLU A 75 7.03 -1.96 22.75
N ASP A 76 7.50 -3.20 22.72
CA ASP A 76 8.84 -3.54 22.20
C ASP A 76 8.96 -3.18 20.71
N MET A 77 7.88 -3.33 19.92
CA MET A 77 7.84 -2.89 18.52
C MET A 77 7.85 -1.36 18.38
N ASP A 78 7.14 -0.64 19.24
CA ASP A 78 7.12 0.82 19.23
C ASP A 78 8.52 1.39 19.47
N VAL A 79 9.34 0.77 20.33
CA VAL A 79 10.75 1.16 20.53
C VAL A 79 11.59 0.98 19.25
N ILE A 80 11.36 -0.11 18.50
CA ILE A 80 12.03 -0.35 17.21
C ILE A 80 11.62 0.72 16.19
N LEU A 81 10.32 0.99 16.06
CA LEU A 81 9.80 2.00 15.13
C LEU A 81 10.28 3.41 15.46
N GLU A 82 10.35 3.74 16.75
CA GLU A 82 10.90 5.01 17.23
C GLU A 82 12.38 5.16 16.84
N SER A 83 13.16 4.10 16.99
CA SER A 83 14.58 4.09 16.61
C SER A 83 14.75 4.29 15.11
N PHE A 84 13.92 3.65 14.29
CA PHE A 84 13.87 3.90 12.86
C PHE A 84 13.48 5.34 12.51
N ARG A 85 12.49 5.91 13.20
CA ARG A 85 12.07 7.30 12.98
C ARG A 85 13.23 8.27 13.18
N LYS A 86 13.94 8.16 14.30
CA LYS A 86 15.14 8.97 14.59
C LYS A 86 16.22 8.81 13.53
N LEU A 87 16.48 7.57 13.09
CA LEU A 87 17.48 7.31 12.04
C LEU A 87 17.08 7.94 10.70
N ARG A 88 15.81 7.83 10.29
CA ARG A 88 15.29 8.46 9.07
C ARG A 88 15.37 9.99 9.14
N GLU A 89 15.08 10.59 10.30
CA GLU A 89 15.24 12.04 10.51
C GLU A 89 16.70 12.47 10.34
N GLY A 90 17.66 11.70 10.88
CA GLY A 90 19.09 11.93 10.68
C GLY A 90 19.50 11.84 9.21
N LEU A 91 19.02 10.83 8.48
CA LEU A 91 19.28 10.66 7.05
C LEU A 91 18.70 11.80 6.23
N PHE A 92 17.45 12.20 6.53
CA PHE A 92 16.78 13.33 5.90
C PHE A 92 17.55 14.64 6.13
N ALA A 93 18.00 14.90 7.36
CA ALA A 93 18.78 16.10 7.71
C ALA A 93 20.15 16.17 7.00
N THR A 94 20.71 15.03 6.60
CA THR A 94 21.95 14.94 5.82
C THR A 94 21.72 14.89 4.31
N GLU A 95 20.45 14.90 3.86
CA GLU A 95 20.06 14.69 2.46
C GLU A 95 20.68 13.42 1.85
N ALA A 96 20.93 12.40 2.67
CA ALA A 96 21.58 11.16 2.23
C ALA A 96 20.62 10.36 1.35
N ARG A 97 20.95 10.22 0.06
CA ARG A 97 20.17 9.46 -0.93
C ARG A 97 21.02 8.37 -1.57
N ASP A 98 21.46 7.42 -0.76
CA ASP A 98 22.28 6.28 -1.18
C ASP A 98 21.58 4.94 -0.87
N LEU A 99 22.27 3.83 -1.18
CA LEU A 99 21.75 2.48 -0.98
C LEU A 99 21.47 2.16 0.50
N PHE A 100 22.23 2.76 1.42
CA PHE A 100 21.98 2.60 2.86
C PHE A 100 20.68 3.28 3.27
N SER A 101 20.44 4.52 2.81
CA SER A 101 19.16 5.18 3.04
C SER A 101 18.01 4.33 2.51
N VAL A 102 18.13 3.76 1.31
CA VAL A 102 17.13 2.83 0.77
C VAL A 102 16.87 1.67 1.73
N GLU A 103 17.92 0.97 2.17
CA GLU A 103 17.77 -0.17 3.07
C GLU A 103 17.09 0.19 4.41
N VAL A 104 17.47 1.33 4.99
CA VAL A 104 16.88 1.84 6.24
C VAL A 104 15.38 2.12 6.08
N TYR A 105 15.00 2.84 5.02
CA TYR A 105 13.60 3.16 4.76
C TYR A 105 12.78 1.90 4.45
N GLU A 106 13.30 1.00 3.62
CA GLU A 106 12.63 -0.26 3.28
C GLU A 106 12.39 -1.13 4.52
N GLN A 107 13.40 -1.31 5.38
CA GLN A 107 13.25 -2.06 6.63
C GLN A 107 12.24 -1.37 7.55
N SER A 108 12.36 -0.06 7.72
CA SER A 108 11.46 0.71 8.56
C SER A 108 10.00 0.60 8.12
N LEU A 109 9.75 0.56 6.81
CA LEU A 109 8.42 0.38 6.23
C LEU A 109 7.84 -1.00 6.51
N LEU A 110 8.63 -2.06 6.36
CA LEU A 110 8.19 -3.43 6.65
C LEU A 110 7.75 -3.57 8.11
N TYR A 111 8.53 -3.02 9.05
CA TYR A 111 8.15 -3.03 10.47
C TYR A 111 6.97 -2.11 10.79
N SER A 112 6.87 -0.95 10.13
CA SER A 112 5.70 -0.06 10.29
C SER A 112 4.42 -0.74 9.80
N LEU A 113 4.50 -1.48 8.69
CA LEU A 113 3.40 -2.27 8.14
C LEU A 113 3.02 -3.42 9.08
N TYR A 114 4.01 -4.16 9.56
CA TYR A 114 3.80 -5.26 10.51
C TYR A 114 3.14 -4.79 11.82
N ALA A 115 3.56 -3.63 12.33
CA ALA A 115 2.97 -3.01 13.51
C ALA A 115 1.60 -2.35 13.27
N GLY A 116 1.15 -2.24 12.02
CA GLY A 116 -0.06 -1.48 11.68
C GLY A 116 0.05 0.02 11.92
N ASN A 117 1.26 0.58 12.02
CA ASN A 117 1.49 2.01 12.21
C ASN A 117 1.38 2.76 10.87
N ILE A 118 0.13 2.94 10.41
CA ILE A 118 -0.19 3.56 9.13
C ILE A 118 0.36 4.98 8.97
N PRO A 119 0.35 5.86 10.00
CA PRO A 119 0.94 7.20 9.88
C PRO A 119 2.44 7.18 9.54
N GLU A 120 3.24 6.37 10.24
CA GLU A 120 4.68 6.26 9.99
C GLU A 120 4.99 5.55 8.67
N LEU A 121 4.22 4.50 8.35
CA LEU A 121 4.27 3.81 7.06
C LEU A 121 4.08 4.81 5.91
N THR A 122 3.02 5.62 5.97
CA THR A 122 2.66 6.58 4.92
C THR A 122 3.80 7.57 4.66
N LYS A 123 4.31 8.20 5.71
CA LYS A 123 5.34 9.24 5.61
C LYS A 123 6.61 8.68 4.97
N ALA A 124 7.06 7.53 5.46
CA ALA A 124 8.27 6.90 4.96
C ALA A 124 8.10 6.34 3.55
N LEU A 125 6.91 5.85 3.20
CA LEU A 125 6.66 5.23 1.90
C LEU A 125 6.64 6.30 0.82
N HIS A 126 6.00 7.44 1.12
CA HIS A 126 6.02 8.60 0.24
C HIS A 126 7.44 9.06 -0.04
N HIS A 127 8.24 9.30 1.01
CA HIS A 127 9.62 9.77 0.84
C HIS A 127 10.51 8.74 0.12
N LEU A 128 10.39 7.45 0.47
CA LEU A 128 11.14 6.39 -0.20
C LEU A 128 10.85 6.35 -1.71
N VAL A 129 9.57 6.34 -2.09
CA VAL A 129 9.18 6.14 -3.50
C VAL A 129 9.37 7.41 -4.33
N GLN A 130 9.11 8.60 -3.78
CA GLN A 130 9.16 9.87 -4.51
C GLN A 130 10.55 10.50 -4.53
N GLU A 131 11.37 10.30 -3.48
CA GLU A 131 12.64 11.02 -3.33
C GLU A 131 13.85 10.09 -3.36
N VAL A 132 13.88 9.06 -2.51
CA VAL A 132 15.07 8.21 -2.33
C VAL A 132 15.25 7.26 -3.52
N HIS A 133 14.22 6.51 -3.89
CA HIS A 133 14.27 5.55 -5.00
C HIS A 133 14.65 6.20 -6.34
N PRO A 134 14.05 7.32 -6.78
CA PRO A 134 14.44 7.94 -8.04
C PRO A 134 15.87 8.48 -8.04
N SER A 135 16.36 8.92 -6.88
CA SER A 135 17.74 9.44 -6.73
C SER A 135 18.80 8.33 -6.84
N VAL A 136 18.53 7.17 -6.24
CA VAL A 136 19.44 6.01 -6.24
C VAL A 136 19.33 5.20 -7.53
N TYR A 137 18.11 4.95 -7.98
CA TYR A 137 17.81 4.16 -9.18
C TYR A 137 17.50 5.10 -10.34
N LYS A 138 18.54 5.77 -10.84
CA LYS A 138 18.45 6.69 -11.97
C LYS A 138 17.98 5.93 -13.22
N ILE A 139 16.76 6.21 -13.65
CA ILE A 139 16.27 5.82 -14.96
C ILE A 139 16.85 6.86 -15.91
N SER A 140 17.94 6.52 -16.62
CA SER A 140 18.39 7.40 -17.71
C SER A 140 17.27 7.45 -18.74
N PRO A 141 16.72 8.62 -19.08
CA PRO A 141 15.86 8.72 -20.24
C PRO A 141 16.72 8.34 -21.45
N ASP A 142 16.26 7.37 -22.23
CA ASP A 142 16.97 6.80 -23.37
C ASP A 142 17.86 7.83 -24.07
N ASN A 143 19.15 7.53 -24.15
CA ASN A 143 20.11 8.25 -24.99
C ASN A 143 19.81 7.93 -26.47
N LYS A 144 18.63 8.36 -26.94
CA LYS A 144 18.23 8.35 -28.34
C LYS A 144 19.13 9.37 -29.03
N ASN A 145 20.02 8.88 -29.89
CA ASN A 145 20.95 9.61 -30.75
C ASN A 145 22.35 9.86 -30.20
N ASN A 146 23.17 8.80 -30.11
CA ASN A 146 24.55 8.91 -30.57
C ASN A 146 24.96 7.64 -31.30
N ASN A 147 24.34 7.45 -32.47
CA ASN A 147 24.73 6.42 -33.43
C ASN A 147 25.83 6.89 -34.38
N ASN A 148 26.58 7.94 -34.02
CA ASN A 148 27.70 8.42 -34.83
C ASN A 148 29.01 8.29 -34.05
N ASN A 149 29.83 7.37 -34.57
CA ASN A 149 31.29 7.30 -34.50
C ASN A 149 31.94 6.67 -33.27
N ASN A 150 32.31 5.40 -33.49
CA ASN A 150 33.64 4.83 -33.38
C ASN A 150 34.51 5.11 -32.14
N ASN A 151 34.99 3.97 -31.63
CA ASN A 151 36.23 3.70 -30.90
C ASN A 151 36.18 3.72 -29.37
N ASN A 152 36.29 2.50 -28.84
CA ASN A 152 37.16 2.08 -27.73
C ASN A 152 37.35 3.12 -26.64
N ASN A 153 36.63 2.97 -25.53
CA ASN A 153 37.28 2.96 -24.22
C ASN A 153 36.39 2.41 -23.11
N ASN A 154 37.03 1.57 -22.28
CA ASN A 154 36.51 1.01 -21.05
C ASN A 154 36.09 2.13 -20.08
N GLY A 155 34.82 2.18 -19.68
CA GLY A 155 34.40 3.11 -18.63
C GLY A 155 32.90 3.14 -18.35
N SER A 156 32.51 2.43 -17.30
CA SER A 156 31.27 2.59 -16.53
C SER A 156 29.94 2.28 -17.26
N VAL A 157 29.39 1.12 -16.94
CA VAL A 157 28.10 0.58 -17.40
C VAL A 157 26.94 1.35 -16.75
N ASN A 158 26.63 2.54 -17.28
CA ASN A 158 25.34 3.19 -17.04
C ASN A 158 24.33 2.64 -18.03
N LYS A 159 23.80 1.45 -17.74
CA LYS A 159 22.79 0.77 -18.57
C LYS A 159 21.46 1.51 -18.41
N SER A 160 20.99 2.16 -19.47
CA SER A 160 19.68 2.84 -19.52
C SER A 160 18.56 1.84 -19.23
N ILE A 161 17.62 2.20 -18.35
CA ILE A 161 16.50 1.35 -17.99
C ILE A 161 15.35 1.61 -18.99
N THR A 162 15.15 0.69 -19.93
CA THR A 162 14.13 0.75 -20.98
C THR A 162 12.90 -0.12 -20.68
N SER A 163 12.97 -1.00 -19.67
CA SER A 163 11.89 -1.92 -19.31
C SER A 163 11.68 -1.97 -17.79
N PHE A 164 10.43 -2.16 -17.36
CA PHE A 164 10.08 -2.44 -15.96
C PHE A 164 10.91 -3.59 -15.36
N ALA A 165 11.28 -4.58 -16.16
CA ALA A 165 12.09 -5.72 -15.74
C ALA A 165 13.49 -5.33 -15.22
N GLN A 166 13.97 -4.13 -15.56
CA GLN A 166 15.28 -3.64 -15.10
C GLN A 166 15.19 -2.82 -13.80
N ILE A 167 13.98 -2.48 -13.35
CA ILE A 167 13.78 -1.91 -12.02
C ILE A 167 14.05 -3.04 -11.01
N PRO A 168 14.89 -2.82 -9.99
CA PRO A 168 15.10 -3.83 -8.96
C PRO A 168 13.79 -4.31 -8.36
N SER A 169 13.60 -5.62 -8.25
CA SER A 169 12.35 -6.23 -7.76
C SER A 169 11.89 -5.63 -6.43
N ARG A 170 12.83 -5.29 -5.55
CA ARG A 170 12.58 -4.65 -4.26
C ARG A 170 11.92 -3.27 -4.41
N ARG A 171 12.42 -2.42 -5.33
CA ARG A 171 11.78 -1.13 -5.64
C ARG A 171 10.37 -1.32 -6.20
N GLN A 172 10.18 -2.33 -7.05
CA GLN A 172 8.85 -2.65 -7.58
C GLN A 172 7.88 -3.05 -6.46
N THR A 173 8.31 -3.81 -5.45
CA THR A 173 7.52 -4.15 -4.26
C THR A 173 6.99 -2.90 -3.57
N PHE A 174 7.87 -1.96 -3.20
CA PHE A 174 7.45 -0.73 -2.51
C PHE A 174 6.63 0.21 -3.39
N LEU A 175 6.84 0.20 -4.71
CA LEU A 175 5.98 0.91 -5.64
C LEU A 175 4.56 0.31 -5.67
N GLY A 176 4.45 -1.02 -5.68
CA GLY A 176 3.16 -1.72 -5.56
C GLY A 176 2.45 -1.37 -4.24
N LEU A 177 3.19 -1.38 -3.12
CA LEU A 177 2.67 -0.95 -1.81
C LEU A 177 2.17 0.49 -1.83
N TYR A 178 2.89 1.39 -2.50
CA TYR A 178 2.51 2.80 -2.62
C TYR A 178 1.26 3.03 -3.46
N ILE A 179 1.11 2.27 -4.56
CA ILE A 179 -0.12 2.28 -5.37
C ILE A 179 -1.31 1.79 -4.54
N LEU A 180 -1.15 0.65 -3.84
CA LEU A 180 -2.20 0.11 -2.97
C LEU A 180 -2.57 1.10 -1.86
N TYR A 181 -1.60 1.80 -1.29
CA TYR A 181 -1.83 2.85 -0.29
C TYR A 181 -2.66 4.02 -0.85
N HIS A 182 -2.34 4.53 -2.04
CA HIS A 182 -3.13 5.61 -2.65
C HIS A 182 -4.53 5.16 -3.02
N ILE A 183 -4.69 3.88 -3.39
CA ILE A 183 -5.99 3.29 -3.65
C ILE A 183 -6.83 3.16 -2.37
N ALA A 184 -6.17 2.84 -1.25
CA ALA A 184 -6.73 2.70 0.08
C ALA A 184 -7.32 3.99 0.62
N LYS A 185 -6.61 5.10 0.37
CA LYS A 185 -6.84 6.36 1.05
C LYS A 185 -8.29 6.77 0.78
N PRO A 186 -9.14 6.89 1.82
CA PRO A 186 -10.48 7.39 1.63
C PRO A 186 -10.31 8.75 0.97
N THR A 187 -10.91 8.92 -0.20
CA THR A 187 -10.96 10.24 -0.80
C THR A 187 -11.58 11.12 0.26
N ARG A 188 -10.80 12.07 0.79
CA ARG A 188 -11.34 13.18 1.57
C ARG A 188 -12.09 14.06 0.58
N GLN A 189 -13.12 13.51 -0.02
CA GLN A 189 -14.19 14.31 -0.52
C GLN A 189 -14.70 15.01 0.73
N SER A 190 -14.43 16.32 0.80
CA SER A 190 -15.40 17.21 1.40
C SER A 190 -16.77 16.68 0.98
N PRO A 191 -17.76 16.59 1.88
CA PRO A 191 -19.12 16.28 1.50
C PRO A 191 -19.62 17.44 0.63
N THR A 192 -19.13 17.46 -0.60
CA THR A 192 -19.68 18.16 -1.73
C THR A 192 -20.96 17.39 -1.87
N THR A 193 -22.00 17.93 -1.23
CA THR A 193 -23.37 17.53 -1.44
C THR A 193 -23.48 17.43 -2.95
N VAL A 194 -23.50 16.19 -3.44
CA VAL A 194 -23.73 15.91 -4.85
C VAL A 194 -25.17 16.34 -5.04
N LYS A 195 -25.36 17.65 -5.28
CA LYS A 195 -26.59 18.16 -5.83
C LYS A 195 -26.70 17.39 -7.14
N LEU A 196 -27.66 16.47 -7.19
CA LEU A 196 -28.08 15.84 -8.43
C LEU A 196 -28.62 16.96 -9.32
N THR A 197 -27.72 17.71 -9.96
CA THR A 197 -28.07 18.57 -11.08
C THR A 197 -28.33 17.65 -12.27
N GLU A 198 -29.51 17.79 -12.86
CA GLU A 198 -30.11 16.95 -13.91
C GLU A 198 -29.41 17.08 -15.27
N ASP A 199 -28.10 17.23 -15.29
CA ASP A 199 -27.37 17.42 -16.52
C ASP A 199 -27.11 16.05 -17.19
N LYS A 200 -27.92 15.73 -18.20
CA LYS A 200 -27.89 14.47 -18.96
C LYS A 200 -26.57 14.24 -19.70
N SER A 201 -25.70 15.25 -19.77
CA SER A 201 -24.35 15.17 -20.35
C SER A 201 -23.32 14.44 -19.48
N LEU A 202 -23.62 14.16 -18.20
CA LEU A 202 -22.76 13.41 -17.27
C LEU A 202 -22.90 11.87 -17.32
N LEU A 203 -23.63 11.34 -18.31
CA LEU A 203 -23.83 9.89 -18.48
C LEU A 203 -22.55 9.09 -18.83
N GLN A 204 -21.41 9.74 -19.09
CA GLN A 204 -20.21 9.05 -19.57
C GLN A 204 -19.00 9.00 -18.63
N ALA A 205 -19.06 9.59 -17.45
CA ALA A 205 -18.04 9.34 -16.44
C ALA A 205 -18.68 9.40 -15.07
N VAL A 206 -18.93 8.22 -14.48
CA VAL A 206 -18.73 8.11 -13.04
C VAL A 206 -17.25 8.42 -12.84
N SER A 207 -16.93 9.70 -12.69
CA SER A 207 -15.58 10.17 -12.42
C SER A 207 -15.21 9.54 -11.10
N HIS A 208 -14.46 8.44 -11.16
CA HIS A 208 -13.87 7.86 -9.97
C HIS A 208 -13.16 9.02 -9.25
N PRO A 209 -13.26 9.16 -7.92
CA PRO A 209 -12.64 10.25 -7.17
C PRO A 209 -11.10 10.29 -7.18
N LYS A 210 -10.45 9.84 -8.26
CA LYS A 210 -9.06 9.38 -8.27
C LYS A 210 -8.23 10.00 -9.39
N THR A 211 -8.45 11.27 -9.74
CA THR A 211 -7.55 11.99 -10.65
C THR A 211 -6.11 11.94 -10.16
N GLU A 212 -5.85 12.16 -8.87
CA GLU A 212 -4.47 12.12 -8.33
C GLU A 212 -3.85 10.72 -8.37
N THR A 213 -4.59 9.66 -8.01
CA THR A 213 -4.05 8.29 -8.08
C THR A 213 -3.85 7.85 -9.52
N ASP A 214 -4.76 8.22 -10.42
CA ASP A 214 -4.64 7.92 -11.84
C ASP A 214 -3.52 8.73 -12.49
N GLU A 215 -3.30 9.98 -12.10
CA GLU A 215 -2.16 10.81 -12.52
C GLU A 215 -0.84 10.29 -11.97
N LEU A 216 -0.83 9.79 -10.73
CA LEU A 216 0.32 9.16 -10.10
C LEU A 216 0.67 7.85 -10.79
N ILE A 217 -0.32 6.99 -11.03
CA ILE A 217 -0.11 5.74 -11.77
C ILE A 217 0.23 6.05 -13.22
N ALA A 218 -0.42 7.02 -13.85
CA ALA A 218 -0.12 7.44 -15.21
C ALA A 218 1.27 8.05 -15.32
N SER A 219 1.72 8.86 -14.37
CA SER A 219 3.09 9.41 -14.36
C SER A 219 4.12 8.30 -14.16
N PHE A 220 3.84 7.33 -13.30
CA PHE A 220 4.67 6.12 -13.22
C PHE A 220 4.67 5.37 -14.56
N LEU A 221 3.51 5.03 -15.13
CA LEU A 221 3.42 4.30 -16.40
C LEU A 221 3.99 5.10 -17.60
N TYR A 222 3.90 6.43 -17.58
CA TYR A 222 4.38 7.32 -18.62
C TYR A 222 5.91 7.37 -18.65
N LEU A 223 6.56 7.29 -17.48
CA LEU A 223 8.02 7.10 -17.39
C LEU A 223 8.49 5.82 -18.10
N PHE A 224 7.61 4.85 -18.35
CA PHE A 224 7.96 3.57 -18.96
C PHE A 224 7.44 3.36 -20.39
N GLN A 225 7.05 4.44 -21.08
CA GLN A 225 6.50 4.47 -22.45
C GLN A 225 5.19 3.68 -22.62
N LYS A 226 4.17 4.39 -23.14
CA LYS A 226 2.77 3.99 -23.44
C LYS A 226 2.36 2.53 -23.12
N PRO A 227 1.48 2.32 -22.12
CA PRO A 227 0.93 1.02 -21.77
C PRO A 227 -0.17 0.65 -22.76
N GLN A 228 0.19 0.29 -23.99
CA GLN A 228 -0.62 -0.72 -24.65
C GLN A 228 -0.12 -2.06 -24.12
N LEU A 229 -0.57 -2.41 -22.90
CA LEU A 229 -0.55 -3.75 -22.30
C LEU A 229 -1.25 -4.71 -23.28
N LYS A 230 -0.60 -5.03 -24.40
CA LYS A 230 -1.20 -5.76 -25.51
C LYS A 230 -0.61 -7.15 -25.68
N SER A 231 0.37 -7.54 -24.86
CA SER A 231 0.79 -8.93 -24.78
C SER A 231 1.05 -9.34 -23.33
N GLN A 232 0.53 -10.50 -22.92
CA GLN A 232 0.86 -11.14 -21.63
C GLN A 232 2.38 -11.31 -21.45
N GLN A 233 3.14 -11.39 -22.55
CA GLN A 233 4.61 -11.53 -22.54
C GLN A 233 5.36 -10.34 -21.91
N GLU A 234 4.82 -9.12 -21.94
CA GLU A 234 5.48 -7.97 -21.29
C GLU A 234 5.30 -7.94 -19.76
N GLN A 235 4.36 -8.73 -19.24
CA GLN A 235 4.14 -8.84 -17.79
C GLN A 235 5.11 -9.82 -17.10
N ASP A 236 5.78 -10.70 -17.85
CA ASP A 236 6.66 -11.75 -17.31
C ASP A 236 7.88 -11.21 -16.55
N GLY A 237 8.18 -9.90 -16.64
CA GLY A 237 9.27 -9.25 -15.91
C GLY A 237 8.84 -8.44 -14.67
N LEU A 238 7.54 -8.32 -14.40
CA LEU A 238 7.04 -7.54 -13.27
C LEU A 238 7.14 -8.34 -11.97
N ASN A 239 7.54 -7.65 -10.91
CA ASN A 239 7.43 -8.19 -9.57
C ASN A 239 5.94 -8.46 -9.25
N PRO A 240 5.61 -9.62 -8.63
CA PRO A 240 4.23 -10.02 -8.35
C PRO A 240 3.46 -9.03 -7.47
N ASP A 241 4.14 -8.24 -6.63
CA ASP A 241 3.58 -7.17 -5.80
C ASP A 241 3.11 -5.99 -6.64
N LEU A 242 3.94 -5.56 -7.59
CA LEU A 242 3.57 -4.48 -8.49
C LEU A 242 2.46 -4.91 -9.45
N GLN A 243 2.55 -6.14 -9.98
CA GLN A 243 1.52 -6.72 -10.82
C GLN A 243 0.17 -6.78 -10.08
N LEU A 244 0.15 -7.31 -8.85
CA LEU A 244 -1.06 -7.36 -8.04
C LEU A 244 -1.65 -5.95 -7.83
N ALA A 245 -0.83 -4.96 -7.51
CA ALA A 245 -1.29 -3.59 -7.30
C ALA A 245 -1.94 -2.99 -8.56
N LEU A 246 -1.35 -3.23 -9.73
CA LEU A 246 -1.86 -2.75 -11.02
C LEU A 246 -3.14 -3.48 -11.44
N GLU A 247 -3.22 -4.80 -11.25
CA GLU A 247 -4.43 -5.59 -11.51
C GLU A 247 -5.57 -5.15 -10.57
N TYR A 248 -5.26 -4.96 -9.28
CA TYR A 248 -6.20 -4.47 -8.28
C TYR A 248 -6.75 -3.08 -8.65
N TRP A 249 -5.88 -2.15 -9.06
CA TRP A 249 -6.27 -0.84 -9.56
C TRP A 249 -7.16 -0.95 -10.81
N THR A 250 -6.78 -1.81 -11.75
CA THR A 250 -7.51 -2.01 -13.01
C THR A 250 -8.92 -2.52 -12.76
N HIS A 251 -9.07 -3.53 -11.89
CA HIS A 251 -10.39 -4.03 -11.49
C HIS A 251 -11.21 -2.98 -10.77
N LEU A 252 -10.59 -2.16 -9.92
CA LEU A 252 -11.28 -1.04 -9.27
C LEU A 252 -11.82 -0.06 -10.32
N ARG A 253 -11.00 0.36 -11.27
CA ARG A 253 -11.38 1.30 -12.35
C ARG A 253 -12.48 0.76 -13.26
N GLN A 254 -12.47 -0.54 -13.53
CA GLN A 254 -13.49 -1.22 -14.32
C GLN A 254 -14.78 -1.48 -13.54
N GLY A 255 -14.79 -1.24 -12.21
CA GLY A 255 -15.88 -1.69 -11.34
C GLY A 255 -16.02 -3.21 -11.29
N ASN A 256 -14.96 -3.97 -11.63
CA ASN A 256 -14.95 -5.42 -11.64
C ASN A 256 -14.67 -5.97 -10.22
N TRP A 257 -15.69 -5.93 -9.37
CA TRP A 257 -15.60 -6.39 -7.98
C TRP A 257 -15.25 -7.86 -7.84
N ILE A 258 -15.78 -8.70 -8.72
CA ILE A 258 -15.52 -10.15 -8.69
C ILE A 258 -14.04 -10.41 -9.00
N GLY A 259 -13.49 -9.76 -10.02
CA GLY A 259 -12.06 -9.83 -10.33
C GLY A 259 -11.21 -9.38 -9.14
N ARG A 260 -11.56 -8.24 -8.55
CA ARG A 260 -10.89 -7.74 -7.34
C ARG A 260 -10.92 -8.74 -6.18
N GLU A 261 -12.08 -9.26 -5.80
CA GLU A 261 -12.18 -10.20 -4.68
C GLU A 261 -11.44 -11.52 -4.99
N ARG A 262 -11.46 -11.98 -6.25
CA ARG A 262 -10.66 -13.16 -6.68
C ARG A 262 -9.16 -12.93 -6.51
N LEU A 263 -8.66 -11.73 -6.77
CA LEU A 263 -7.25 -11.40 -6.52
C LEU A 263 -6.87 -11.49 -5.03
N LEU A 264 -7.84 -11.25 -4.14
CA LEU A 264 -7.62 -11.22 -2.70
C LEU A 264 -7.94 -12.54 -2.00
N GLY A 265 -8.84 -13.32 -2.59
CA GLY A 265 -9.34 -14.57 -2.04
C GLY A 265 -8.39 -15.75 -2.20
N ARG A 266 -8.84 -16.91 -1.72
CA ARG A 266 -8.15 -18.21 -1.91
C ARG A 266 -8.02 -18.58 -3.40
N ASP A 267 -8.87 -18.02 -4.25
CA ASP A 267 -8.93 -18.30 -5.68
C ASP A 267 -7.62 -17.98 -6.42
N ARG A 268 -6.82 -17.01 -5.95
CA ARG A 268 -5.51 -16.75 -6.56
C ARG A 268 -4.55 -17.94 -6.41
N ALA A 269 -4.57 -18.60 -5.25
CA ALA A 269 -3.77 -19.81 -5.03
C ALA A 269 -4.29 -20.98 -5.88
N LEU A 270 -5.61 -21.06 -6.10
CA LEU A 270 -6.23 -22.07 -6.96
C LEU A 270 -5.96 -21.82 -8.46
N ALA A 271 -5.77 -20.57 -8.86
CA ALA A 271 -5.43 -20.18 -10.23
C ALA A 271 -3.94 -20.38 -10.58
N GLY A 272 -3.16 -21.02 -9.71
CA GLY A 272 -1.72 -21.21 -9.91
C GLY A 272 -0.88 -19.94 -9.74
N GLY A 273 -1.47 -18.86 -9.20
CA GLY A 273 -0.76 -17.63 -8.89
C GLY A 273 0.15 -17.78 -7.67
N LEU A 274 1.23 -16.99 -7.61
CA LEU A 274 2.09 -16.91 -6.43
C LEU A 274 1.27 -16.50 -5.19
N PRO A 275 1.52 -17.11 -4.03
CA PRO A 275 0.81 -16.76 -2.80
C PRO A 275 1.01 -15.27 -2.50
N ILE A 276 -0.10 -14.59 -2.14
CA ILE A 276 -0.08 -13.19 -1.73
C ILE A 276 0.88 -13.06 -0.54
N SER A 277 1.87 -12.17 -0.66
CA SER A 277 2.84 -11.89 0.40
C SER A 277 2.12 -11.37 1.64
N TRP A 278 2.72 -11.51 2.82
CA TRP A 278 2.09 -11.03 4.06
C TRP A 278 1.97 -9.49 4.04
N GLU A 279 2.94 -8.79 3.43
CA GLU A 279 2.92 -7.34 3.23
C GLU A 279 1.71 -6.92 2.39
N GLN A 280 1.51 -7.60 1.26
CA GLN A 280 0.36 -7.39 0.39
C GLN A 280 -0.94 -7.63 1.17
N ARG A 281 -1.06 -8.73 1.92
CA ARG A 281 -2.26 -9.06 2.71
C ARG A 281 -2.58 -7.98 3.75
N LEU A 282 -1.57 -7.53 4.49
CA LEU A 282 -1.75 -6.47 5.49
C LEU A 282 -2.15 -5.16 4.82
N MET A 283 -1.48 -4.77 3.75
CA MET A 283 -1.84 -3.56 3.01
C MET A 283 -3.24 -3.62 2.44
N ILE A 284 -3.62 -4.77 1.86
CA ILE A 284 -4.97 -5.03 1.40
C ILE A 284 -5.93 -4.88 2.57
N LYS A 285 -5.69 -5.54 3.70
CA LYS A 285 -6.53 -5.47 4.90
C LYS A 285 -6.72 -4.01 5.38
N TYR A 286 -5.64 -3.24 5.47
CA TYR A 286 -5.69 -1.82 5.85
C TYR A 286 -6.35 -0.96 4.77
N SER A 287 -6.18 -1.28 3.49
CA SER A 287 -6.77 -0.55 2.36
C SER A 287 -8.25 -0.82 2.17
N MET A 288 -8.68 -2.04 2.48
CA MET A 288 -10.03 -2.50 2.23
C MET A 288 -11.02 -1.91 3.22
N GLY A 289 -10.65 -1.67 4.47
CA GLY A 289 -11.56 -1.10 5.47
C GLY A 289 -12.32 0.11 4.93
N ASP A 290 -11.58 1.06 4.37
CA ASP A 290 -12.14 2.34 3.90
C ASP A 290 -12.57 2.31 2.42
N SER A 291 -11.78 1.65 1.55
CA SER A 291 -12.09 1.62 0.12
C SER A 291 -13.27 0.69 -0.23
N LEU A 292 -13.50 -0.39 0.54
CA LEU A 292 -14.55 -1.37 0.29
C LEU A 292 -15.95 -0.80 0.46
N GLY A 293 -16.15 0.07 1.46
CA GLY A 293 -17.43 0.76 1.64
C GLY A 293 -17.76 1.64 0.44
N THR A 294 -16.81 2.49 0.04
CA THR A 294 -16.95 3.39 -1.11
C THR A 294 -17.20 2.62 -2.41
N ALA A 295 -16.37 1.59 -2.64
CA ALA A 295 -16.49 0.64 -3.74
C ALA A 295 -17.89 0.07 -3.88
N ARG A 296 -18.39 -0.57 -2.81
CA ARG A 296 -19.72 -1.20 -2.79
C ARG A 296 -20.82 -0.17 -3.02
N THR A 297 -20.68 1.03 -2.46
CA THR A 297 -21.60 2.15 -2.71
C THR A 297 -21.69 2.46 -4.20
N MET A 298 -20.55 2.54 -4.90
CA MET A 298 -20.50 2.81 -6.34
C MET A 298 -21.10 1.67 -7.16
N SER A 299 -20.87 0.40 -6.79
CA SER A 299 -21.51 -0.75 -7.45
C SER A 299 -23.03 -0.67 -7.33
N VAL A 300 -23.52 -0.38 -6.12
CA VAL A 300 -24.96 -0.24 -5.84
C VAL A 300 -25.55 0.91 -6.66
N ALA A 301 -24.90 2.07 -6.68
CA ALA A 301 -25.34 3.21 -7.48
C ALA A 301 -25.37 2.88 -8.99
N THR A 302 -24.40 2.11 -9.47
CA THR A 302 -24.35 1.65 -10.87
C THR A 302 -25.48 0.68 -11.18
N MET A 303 -25.75 -0.29 -10.29
CA MET A 303 -26.86 -1.21 -10.42
C MET A 303 -28.21 -0.49 -10.41
N HIS A 304 -28.39 0.49 -9.52
CA HIS A 304 -29.58 1.33 -9.46
C HIS A 304 -29.82 2.09 -10.77
N LYS A 305 -28.77 2.50 -11.48
CA LYS A 305 -28.89 3.18 -12.79
C LYS A 305 -29.19 2.21 -13.93
N ALA A 306 -28.67 0.98 -13.86
CA ALA A 306 -28.74 0.02 -14.94
C ALA A 306 -30.00 -0.87 -14.91
N TYR A 307 -30.58 -1.08 -13.72
CA TYR A 307 -31.66 -2.05 -13.53
C TYR A 307 -32.86 -1.41 -12.85
N TYR A 308 -34.06 -1.79 -13.29
CA TYR A 308 -35.31 -1.50 -12.59
C TYR A 308 -35.49 -2.42 -11.37
N SER A 309 -35.16 -3.71 -11.54
CA SER A 309 -35.10 -4.67 -10.45
C SER A 309 -33.90 -5.60 -10.58
N LEU A 310 -33.42 -6.11 -9.44
CA LEU A 310 -32.31 -7.06 -9.38
C LEU A 310 -32.54 -8.07 -8.24
N PRO A 311 -32.41 -9.40 -8.48
CA PRO A 311 -32.49 -10.37 -7.39
C PRO A 311 -31.50 -10.05 -6.27
N VAL A 312 -31.93 -10.18 -5.01
CA VAL A 312 -31.10 -9.85 -3.83
C VAL A 312 -29.80 -10.66 -3.83
N SER A 313 -29.86 -11.93 -4.23
CA SER A 313 -28.68 -12.80 -4.37
C SER A 313 -27.67 -12.28 -5.38
N VAL A 314 -28.13 -11.81 -6.54
CA VAL A 314 -27.27 -11.24 -7.59
C VAL A 314 -26.68 -9.91 -7.12
N ALA A 315 -27.48 -9.04 -6.50
CA ALA A 315 -27.00 -7.80 -5.93
C ALA A 315 -25.90 -8.05 -4.88
N ALA A 316 -26.15 -8.97 -3.94
CA ALA A 316 -25.21 -9.34 -2.89
C ALA A 316 -23.92 -9.95 -3.46
N GLN A 317 -24.01 -10.80 -4.48
CA GLN A 317 -22.84 -11.32 -5.19
C GLN A 317 -22.04 -10.18 -5.85
N ARG A 318 -22.72 -9.20 -6.47
CA ARG A 318 -22.07 -8.06 -7.16
C ARG A 318 -21.37 -7.09 -6.22
N VAL A 319 -21.80 -6.98 -4.97
CA VAL A 319 -21.12 -6.19 -3.94
C VAL A 319 -20.15 -7.01 -3.09
N GLY A 320 -19.88 -8.27 -3.45
CA GLY A 320 -18.94 -9.13 -2.74
C GLY A 320 -19.37 -9.40 -1.29
N LEU A 321 -20.66 -9.67 -1.11
CA LEU A 321 -21.29 -9.97 0.17
C LEU A 321 -21.61 -11.46 0.34
N VAL A 322 -21.52 -12.25 -0.73
CA VAL A 322 -21.70 -13.71 -0.71
C VAL A 322 -20.36 -14.35 -1.05
N GLU A 323 -19.82 -15.19 -0.16
CA GLU A 323 -18.71 -16.06 -0.52
C GLU A 323 -19.14 -16.93 -1.70
N VAL A 324 -18.27 -17.11 -2.70
CA VAL A 324 -18.61 -17.73 -4.01
C VAL A 324 -19.04 -19.22 -3.90
N GLY A 325 -19.18 -19.77 -2.69
CA GLY A 325 -19.81 -21.08 -2.46
C GLY A 325 -21.33 -20.96 -2.48
N GLY A 326 -21.98 -21.58 -3.46
CA GLY A 326 -23.43 -21.55 -3.71
C GLY A 326 -24.30 -22.21 -2.63
N GLY A 327 -24.15 -21.81 -1.37
CA GLY A 327 -25.08 -22.14 -0.29
C GLY A 327 -26.36 -21.32 -0.41
N GLN A 328 -27.50 -21.95 -0.09
CA GLN A 328 -28.77 -21.24 0.06
C GLN A 328 -28.60 -20.12 1.09
N VAL A 329 -28.90 -18.88 0.68
CA VAL A 329 -28.90 -17.72 1.58
C VAL A 329 -30.09 -17.88 2.52
N GLU A 330 -29.84 -18.15 3.80
CA GLU A 330 -30.89 -18.24 4.82
C GLU A 330 -31.69 -16.93 4.88
N GLU A 331 -33.00 -17.06 5.11
CA GLU A 331 -33.96 -15.94 5.07
C GLU A 331 -33.61 -14.84 6.09
N GLY A 332 -33.02 -15.20 7.25
CA GLY A 332 -32.50 -14.25 8.24
C GLY A 332 -31.30 -13.43 7.75
N MET A 333 -30.48 -13.99 6.85
CA MET A 333 -29.35 -13.30 6.24
C MET A 333 -29.84 -12.19 5.30
N ASN A 334 -30.94 -12.42 4.58
CA ASN A 334 -31.55 -11.42 3.69
C ASN A 334 -31.95 -10.15 4.43
N GLN A 335 -32.57 -10.26 5.60
CA GLN A 335 -33.05 -9.07 6.32
C GLN A 335 -31.91 -8.21 6.85
N TRP A 336 -30.87 -8.85 7.40
CA TRP A 336 -29.64 -8.16 7.79
C TRP A 336 -28.95 -7.48 6.60
N TRP A 337 -28.93 -8.12 5.43
CA TRP A 337 -28.38 -7.52 4.20
C TRP A 337 -29.14 -6.27 3.78
N ILE A 338 -30.47 -6.32 3.85
CA ILE A 338 -31.33 -5.21 3.47
C ILE A 338 -31.08 -4.02 4.39
N GLU A 339 -30.99 -4.24 5.70
CA GLU A 339 -30.65 -3.20 6.66
C GLU A 339 -29.25 -2.64 6.45
N LYS A 340 -28.27 -3.50 6.17
CA LYS A 340 -26.89 -3.08 5.89
C LYS A 340 -26.78 -2.28 4.60
N LEU A 341 -27.47 -2.69 3.54
CA LEU A 341 -27.50 -1.97 2.27
C LEU A 341 -28.19 -0.61 2.42
N LYS A 342 -29.30 -0.55 3.16
CA LYS A 342 -30.02 0.69 3.48
C LYS A 342 -29.19 1.65 4.33
N SER A 343 -28.55 1.17 5.39
CA SER A 343 -27.77 1.97 6.33
C SER A 343 -26.40 2.39 5.80
N SER A 344 -25.69 1.50 5.10
CA SER A 344 -24.28 1.72 4.72
C SER A 344 -24.11 2.45 3.38
N TYR A 345 -25.12 2.42 2.50
CA TYR A 345 -24.99 2.94 1.12
C TYR A 345 -26.02 4.02 0.78
N GLY A 346 -26.71 4.59 1.77
CA GLY A 346 -27.64 5.70 1.56
C GLY A 346 -28.87 5.33 0.74
N LEU A 347 -29.17 4.03 0.57
CA LEU A 347 -30.32 3.53 -0.18
C LEU A 347 -31.68 3.78 0.52
N ALA A 348 -31.67 4.46 1.67
CA ALA A 348 -32.86 4.74 2.48
C ALA A 348 -33.98 5.44 1.70
N GLN A 349 -33.67 6.18 0.63
CA GLN A 349 -34.65 6.81 -0.25
C GLN A 349 -34.58 6.19 -1.64
N GLY A 350 -35.43 5.20 -1.91
CA GLY A 350 -35.67 4.72 -3.29
C GLY A 350 -35.54 3.22 -3.53
N VAL A 351 -35.08 2.42 -2.56
CA VAL A 351 -34.99 0.96 -2.74
C VAL A 351 -36.04 0.24 -1.92
N VAL A 352 -36.90 -0.53 -2.59
CA VAL A 352 -37.89 -1.42 -1.96
C VAL A 352 -37.47 -2.85 -2.25
N VAL A 353 -37.60 -3.74 -1.28
CA VAL A 353 -37.39 -5.17 -1.51
C VAL A 353 -38.75 -5.83 -1.61
N ARG A 354 -38.99 -6.54 -2.71
CA ARG A 354 -40.25 -7.25 -2.96
C ARG A 354 -39.93 -8.58 -3.62
N ASP A 355 -40.50 -9.67 -3.09
CA ASP A 355 -40.39 -11.02 -3.65
C ASP A 355 -38.92 -11.46 -3.92
N GLY A 356 -38.02 -11.15 -2.99
CA GLY A 356 -36.59 -11.47 -3.11
C GLY A 356 -35.81 -10.62 -4.13
N GLN A 357 -36.38 -9.51 -4.61
CA GLN A 357 -35.75 -8.59 -5.54
C GLN A 357 -35.61 -7.19 -4.94
N PHE A 358 -34.48 -6.53 -5.21
CA PHE A 358 -34.34 -5.09 -5.06
C PHE A 358 -35.06 -4.40 -6.21
N MET A 359 -36.04 -3.55 -5.88
CA MET A 359 -36.77 -2.68 -6.78
C MET A 359 -36.24 -1.25 -6.60
N PHE A 360 -35.72 -0.65 -7.66
CA PHE A 360 -35.20 0.71 -7.65
C PHE A 360 -36.32 1.66 -8.11
N LYS A 361 -36.72 2.62 -7.27
CA LYS A 361 -37.73 3.62 -7.64
C LYS A 361 -37.18 4.46 -8.79
N VAL A 362 -37.88 4.39 -9.92
CA VAL A 362 -37.68 5.33 -11.02
C VAL A 362 -38.05 6.71 -10.50
N LYS A 363 -37.11 7.65 -10.52
CA LYS A 363 -37.44 9.06 -10.27
C LYS A 363 -38.37 9.50 -11.39
N SER A 364 -39.64 9.69 -11.05
CA SER A 364 -40.67 10.25 -11.93
C SER A 364 -40.39 11.71 -12.23
#